data_AF-A0A6N4W7Z4-F1
#
_entry.id   AF-A0A6N4W7Z4-F1
#
_cell.length_a   1.000
_cell.length_b   1.000
_cell.length_c   1.000
_cell.angle_alpha   90.00
_cell.angle_beta   90.00
_cell.angle_gamma   90.00
#
_symmetry.space_group_name_H-M   'P 1'
#
loop_
_entity.id
_entity.type
_entity.pdbx_description
1 polymer ?
#
loop_
_entity_poly.entity_id
_entity_poly.type
_entity_poly.pdbx_seq_one_letter_code
_entity_poly.pdbx_strand_id
1 'polypeptide(L)'
;MRVDGPAHHPWKTGGVTVDLPVIVNWVHTDPTTGDTTVRINARVDLIDGKPQIVEMSLLAPDGLDLATLQQEFRWASPLTAVTGILPRLIAAGSDPFATDLPLTGFPAVAVQPLRCRRMLTDEFLNTIAHEYLVRGRGYTASLAQEYCVSPRTVVSWVEKARARGILSAPPTRGATGGKIL
;
A
#
# COMPACT_ATOMS: atom_id res chain seq x y z
N MET A 1 30.07 19.37 0.47
CA MET A 1 29.28 20.32 1.27
C MET A 1 27.89 19.72 1.42
N ARG A 2 27.57 19.08 2.56
CA ARG A 2 26.21 18.58 2.82
C ARG A 2 25.35 19.80 3.12
N VAL A 3 24.36 20.05 2.28
CA VAL A 3 23.33 21.05 2.57
C VAL A 3 22.59 20.53 3.80
N ASP A 4 22.60 21.28 4.90
CA ASP A 4 21.82 20.94 6.09
C ASP A 4 20.35 20.83 5.66
N GLY A 5 19.85 19.60 5.68
CA GLY A 5 18.44 19.31 5.41
C GLY A 5 17.55 19.89 6.51
N PRO A 6 16.22 19.97 6.29
CA PRO A 6 15.29 20.40 7.33
C PRO A 6 15.51 19.57 8.61
N ALA A 7 15.41 20.20 9.78
CA ALA A 7 15.54 19.52 11.06
C ALA A 7 14.59 18.33 11.12
N HIS A 8 15.14 17.13 11.35
CA HIS A 8 14.36 15.92 11.46
C HIS A 8 13.90 15.72 12.92
N HIS A 9 12.61 15.48 13.11
CA HIS A 9 11.98 15.28 14.40
C HIS A 9 11.44 13.85 14.50
N PRO A 10 11.94 13.03 15.45
CA PRO A 10 11.46 11.67 15.62
C PRO A 10 10.05 11.68 16.24
N TRP A 11 9.09 11.11 15.53
CA TRP A 11 7.74 10.85 16.02
C TRP A 11 7.55 9.36 16.34
N LYS A 12 7.22 9.06 17.61
CA LYS A 12 7.00 7.67 18.05
C LYS A 12 5.53 7.30 17.97
N THR A 13 5.24 6.18 17.31
CA THR A 13 3.87 5.65 17.20
C THR A 13 3.92 4.13 17.08
N GLY A 14 3.02 3.41 17.78
CA GLY A 14 2.91 1.96 17.65
C GLY A 14 4.21 1.16 17.86
N GLY A 15 5.16 1.68 18.65
CA GLY A 15 6.47 1.05 18.88
C GLY A 15 7.53 1.31 17.80
N VAL A 16 7.23 2.08 16.76
CA VAL A 16 8.18 2.53 15.74
C VAL A 16 8.46 4.03 15.82
N THR A 17 9.57 4.46 15.23
CA THR A 17 9.93 5.86 15.08
C THR A 17 9.84 6.24 13.60
N VAL A 18 9.14 7.33 13.32
CA VAL A 18 9.06 7.96 12.01
C VAL A 18 9.80 9.29 12.09
N ASP A 19 10.77 9.52 11.22
CA ASP A 19 11.45 10.80 11.15
C ASP A 19 10.66 11.76 10.25
N LEU A 20 10.13 12.82 10.85
CA LEU A 20 9.45 13.92 10.16
C LEU A 20 10.43 15.07 9.90
N PRO A 21 10.28 15.91 8.87
CA PRO A 21 9.17 15.93 7.91
C PRO A 21 9.18 14.76 6.94
N VAL A 22 7.99 14.32 6.53
CA VAL A 22 7.79 13.41 5.40
C VAL A 22 7.07 14.16 4.29
N ILE A 23 7.59 14.06 3.07
CA ILE A 23 6.94 14.61 1.88
C ILE A 23 6.18 13.48 1.19
N VAL A 24 4.87 13.65 1.05
CA VAL A 24 3.99 12.73 0.32
C VAL A 24 3.67 13.36 -1.03
N ASN A 25 3.97 12.63 -2.10
CA ASN A 25 3.68 13.07 -3.46
C ASN A 25 2.42 12.36 -3.97
N TRP A 26 1.50 13.12 -4.55
CA TRP A 26 0.43 12.62 -5.40
C TRP A 26 0.70 13.08 -6.82
N VAL A 27 0.76 12.13 -7.75
CA VAL A 27 1.11 12.40 -9.14
C VAL A 27 0.02 11.81 -10.03
N HIS A 28 -0.51 12.62 -10.92
CA HIS A 28 -1.32 12.18 -12.04
C HIS A 28 -0.49 12.30 -13.31
N THR A 29 -0.47 11.22 -14.10
CA THR A 29 0.26 11.15 -15.37
C THR A 29 -0.70 10.84 -16.50
N ASP A 30 -0.51 11.48 -17.65
CA ASP A 30 -1.22 11.12 -18.87
C ASP A 30 -0.90 9.66 -19.23
N PRO A 31 -1.91 8.79 -19.41
CA PRO A 31 -1.69 7.37 -19.70
C PRO A 31 -1.13 7.10 -21.10
N THR A 32 -1.20 8.07 -22.01
CA THR A 32 -0.78 7.98 -23.41
C THR A 32 0.65 8.48 -23.58
N THR A 33 1.00 9.61 -22.97
CA THR A 33 2.34 10.22 -23.10
C THR A 33 3.27 9.89 -21.93
N GLY A 34 2.72 9.55 -20.77
CA GLY A 34 3.48 9.37 -19.53
C GLY A 34 3.85 10.69 -18.83
N ASP A 35 3.46 11.84 -19.39
CA ASP A 35 3.79 13.13 -18.83
C ASP A 35 3.03 13.38 -17.53
N THR A 36 3.68 14.04 -16.56
CA THR A 36 3.02 14.47 -15.33
C THR A 36 2.10 15.65 -15.63
N THR A 37 0.80 15.43 -15.59
CA THR A 37 -0.22 16.47 -15.80
C THR A 37 -0.55 17.20 -14.50
N VAL A 38 -0.45 16.51 -13.35
CA VAL A 38 -0.60 17.14 -12.02
C VAL A 38 0.36 16.51 -11.02
N ARG A 39 0.97 17.34 -10.17
CA ARG A 39 1.74 16.91 -9.01
C ARG A 39 1.37 17.73 -7.79
N ILE A 40 1.02 17.05 -6.70
CA ILE A 40 0.83 17.65 -5.38
C ILE A 40 1.88 17.08 -4.45
N ASN A 41 2.65 17.95 -3.80
CA ASN A 41 3.56 17.58 -2.73
C ASN A 41 2.98 18.10 -1.43
N ALA A 42 2.85 17.24 -0.43
CA ALA A 42 2.40 17.62 0.90
C ALA A 42 3.48 17.27 1.91
N ARG A 43 3.95 18.27 2.66
CA ARG A 43 4.89 18.10 3.76
C ARG A 43 4.12 17.91 5.06
N VAL A 44 4.30 16.75 5.68
CA VAL A 44 3.79 16.45 7.02
C VAL A 44 4.95 16.59 8.00
N ASP A 45 4.78 17.42 9.03
CA ASP A 45 5.78 17.67 10.06
C ASP A 45 5.11 17.65 11.45
N LEU A 46 5.90 17.76 12.53
CA LEU A 46 5.37 17.83 13.88
C LEU A 46 4.97 19.26 14.26
N ILE A 47 3.70 19.41 14.67
CA ILE A 47 3.20 20.62 15.33
C ILE A 47 2.58 20.17 16.66
N ASP A 48 3.10 20.71 17.77
CA ASP A 48 2.70 20.36 19.14
C ASP A 48 2.74 18.84 19.42
N GLY A 49 3.77 18.17 18.90
CA GLY A 49 3.98 16.73 19.07
C GLY A 49 3.03 15.85 18.26
N LYS A 50 2.21 16.43 17.37
CA LYS A 50 1.30 15.70 16.48
C LYS A 50 1.69 15.92 15.02
N PRO A 51 1.66 14.88 14.17
CA PRO A 51 1.83 15.05 12.75
C PRO A 51 0.72 15.95 12.19
N GLN A 52 1.11 16.98 11.44
CA GLN A 52 0.20 17.89 10.74
C GLN A 52 0.76 18.21 9.36
N ILE A 53 -0.13 18.52 8.42
CA ILE A 53 0.29 19.05 7.11
C ILE A 53 0.73 20.49 7.35
N VAL A 54 2.01 20.78 7.14
CA VAL A 54 2.58 22.12 7.35
C VAL A 54 2.76 22.90 6.05
N GLU A 55 2.84 22.20 4.92
CA GLU A 55 3.00 22.81 3.60
C GLU A 55 2.40 21.90 2.53
N MET A 56 1.78 22.51 1.52
CA MET A 56 1.37 21.83 0.30
C MET A 56 1.70 22.68 -0.92
N SER A 57 2.25 22.06 -1.95
CA SER A 57 2.51 22.70 -3.24
C SER A 57 1.84 21.90 -4.36
N LEU A 58 1.21 22.59 -5.29
CA LEU A 58 0.56 22.00 -6.46
C LEU A 58 1.22 22.53 -7.73
N LEU A 59 1.62 21.62 -8.61
CA LEU A 59 2.17 21.90 -9.92
C LEU A 59 1.26 21.26 -10.97
N ALA A 60 0.69 22.09 -11.83
CA ALA A 60 -0.21 21.69 -12.91
C ALA A 60 0.17 22.49 -14.17
N PRO A 61 1.00 21.92 -15.07
CA PRO A 61 1.51 22.64 -16.25
C PRO A 61 0.41 23.17 -17.16
N ASP A 62 -0.69 22.42 -17.31
CA ASP A 62 -1.82 22.76 -18.17
C ASP A 62 -2.88 23.62 -17.46
N GLY A 63 -2.59 24.07 -16.23
CA GLY A 63 -3.49 24.86 -15.40
C GLY A 63 -4.27 24.05 -14.38
N LEU A 64 -5.00 24.76 -13.52
CA LEU A 64 -5.75 24.17 -12.41
C LEU A 64 -7.16 23.77 -12.86
N ASP A 65 -7.42 22.47 -12.90
CA ASP A 65 -8.79 21.95 -12.93
C ASP A 65 -9.34 21.80 -11.50
N LEU A 66 -10.05 22.84 -11.05
CA LEU A 66 -10.65 22.88 -9.72
C LEU A 66 -11.72 21.81 -9.51
N ALA A 67 -12.42 21.38 -10.58
CA ALA A 67 -13.45 20.35 -10.47
C ALA A 67 -12.82 18.98 -10.21
N THR A 68 -11.77 18.64 -10.95
CA THR A 68 -10.98 17.42 -10.73
C THR A 68 -10.35 17.41 -9.35
N LEU A 69 -9.75 18.52 -8.91
CA LEU A 69 -9.18 18.63 -7.56
C LEU A 69 -10.23 18.44 -6.46
N GLN A 70 -11.42 19.03 -6.59
CA GLN A 70 -12.48 18.86 -5.60
C GLN A 70 -13.03 17.43 -5.56
N GLN A 71 -13.15 16.77 -6.72
CA GLN A 71 -13.72 15.43 -6.81
C GLN A 71 -12.74 14.38 -6.32
N GLU A 72 -11.50 14.43 -6.79
CA GLU A 72 -10.52 13.35 -6.64
C GLU A 72 -9.56 13.57 -5.48
N PHE A 73 -9.17 14.82 -5.22
CA PHE A 73 -8.17 15.09 -4.21
C PHE A 73 -8.79 15.21 -2.81
N ARG A 74 -8.21 14.47 -1.87
CA ARG A 74 -8.61 14.48 -0.46
C ARG A 74 -7.48 15.09 0.35
N TRP A 75 -7.68 16.30 0.84
CA TRP A 75 -6.68 17.09 1.57
C TRP A 75 -6.05 16.35 2.77
N ALA A 76 -6.78 15.43 3.40
CA ALA A 76 -6.28 14.66 4.54
C ALA A 76 -5.48 13.39 4.16
N SER A 77 -5.43 12.99 2.89
CA SER A 77 -4.75 11.75 2.46
C SER A 77 -3.26 11.71 2.83
N PRO A 78 -2.47 12.79 2.62
CA PRO A 78 -1.06 12.80 3.04
C PRO A 78 -0.87 12.50 4.53
N LEU A 79 -1.66 13.17 5.38
CA LEU A 79 -1.62 12.95 6.82
C LEU A 79 -2.03 11.52 7.18
N THR A 80 -3.04 11.01 6.49
CA THR A 80 -3.56 9.65 6.72
C THR A 80 -2.54 8.57 6.31
N ALA A 81 -1.78 8.80 5.24
CA ALA A 81 -0.67 7.93 4.86
C ALA A 81 0.46 7.93 5.90
N VAL A 82 0.88 9.10 6.37
CA VAL A 82 1.97 9.25 7.37
C VAL A 82 1.57 8.67 8.72
N THR A 83 0.32 8.85 9.14
CA THR A 83 -0.16 8.39 10.45
C THR A 83 -0.62 6.93 10.46
N GLY A 84 -1.05 6.40 9.31
CA GLY A 84 -1.58 5.04 9.18
C GLY A 84 -0.64 4.05 8.52
N ILE A 85 -0.21 4.31 7.29
CA ILE A 85 0.52 3.35 6.44
C ILE A 85 2.01 3.32 6.80
N LEU A 86 2.65 4.49 6.89
CA LEU A 86 4.09 4.62 7.07
C LEU A 86 4.64 3.85 8.29
N PRO A 87 4.03 3.97 9.50
CA PRO A 87 4.52 3.27 10.68
C PRO A 87 4.50 1.76 10.52
N ARG A 88 3.51 1.26 9.77
CA ARG A 88 3.35 -0.18 9.53
C ARG A 88 4.43 -0.69 8.58
N LEU A 89 4.77 0.07 7.54
CA LEU A 89 5.84 -0.30 6.60
C LEU A 89 7.17 -0.43 7.36
N ILE A 90 7.46 0.54 8.21
CA ILE A 90 8.64 0.54 9.08
C ILE A 90 8.62 -0.67 10.04
N ALA A 91 7.48 -0.93 10.70
CA ALA A 91 7.32 -2.08 11.60
C ALA A 91 7.56 -3.43 10.88
N ALA A 92 7.18 -3.52 9.60
CA ALA A 92 7.42 -4.69 8.76
C ALA A 92 8.84 -4.76 8.18
N GLY A 93 9.73 -3.81 8.50
CA GLY A 93 11.08 -3.72 7.95
C GLY A 93 11.13 -3.31 6.48
N SER A 94 10.03 -2.77 5.94
CA SER A 94 9.93 -2.29 4.55
C SER A 94 10.34 -0.82 4.47
N ASP A 95 11.04 -0.45 3.40
CA ASP A 95 11.35 0.95 3.11
C ASP A 95 10.08 1.69 2.62
N PRO A 96 9.56 2.66 3.39
CA PRO A 96 8.38 3.39 2.99
C PRO A 96 8.59 4.30 1.77
N PHE A 97 9.82 4.72 1.47
CA PHE A 97 10.12 5.58 0.32
C PHE A 97 10.24 4.81 -0.99
N ALA A 98 10.40 3.49 -0.92
CA ALA A 98 10.40 2.59 -2.06
C ALA A 98 9.01 1.99 -2.36
N THR A 99 7.97 2.42 -1.65
CA THR A 99 6.62 1.83 -1.74
C THR A 99 5.62 2.81 -2.36
N ASP A 100 4.93 2.40 -3.41
CA ASP A 100 3.80 3.15 -3.94
C ASP A 100 2.62 3.10 -2.99
N LEU A 101 2.16 4.27 -2.57
CA LEU A 101 0.97 4.40 -1.74
C LEU A 101 -0.30 4.28 -2.58
N PRO A 102 -1.38 3.69 -2.02
CA PRO A 102 -2.65 3.62 -2.71
C PRO A 102 -3.16 5.04 -3.00
N LEU A 103 -3.59 5.32 -4.23
CA LEU A 103 -4.10 6.63 -4.62
C LEU A 103 -5.57 6.84 -4.23
N THR A 104 -6.29 5.78 -3.87
CA THR A 104 -7.73 5.80 -3.54
C THR A 104 -8.03 4.97 -2.29
N GLY A 105 -9.23 5.15 -1.73
CA GLY A 105 -9.69 4.35 -0.57
C GLY A 105 -9.25 4.87 0.80
N PHE A 106 -8.68 6.08 0.88
CA PHE A 106 -8.48 6.76 2.15
C PHE A 106 -9.81 7.20 2.78
N PRO A 107 -9.93 7.20 4.13
CA PRO A 107 -8.89 6.82 5.10
C PRO A 107 -8.79 5.31 5.35
N ALA A 108 -9.78 4.53 4.89
CA ALA A 108 -9.90 3.10 5.21
C ALA A 108 -8.65 2.28 4.86
N VAL A 109 -8.03 2.53 3.71
CA VAL A 109 -6.81 1.82 3.28
C VAL A 109 -5.62 2.04 4.22
N ALA A 110 -5.52 3.21 4.86
CA ALA A 110 -4.47 3.49 5.82
C ALA A 110 -4.69 2.83 7.18
N VAL A 111 -5.94 2.47 7.46
CA VAL A 111 -6.32 1.73 8.67
C VAL A 111 -6.19 0.22 8.44
N GLN A 112 -6.06 -0.27 7.19
CA GLN A 112 -5.96 -1.69 6.82
C GLN A 112 -4.51 -2.21 6.70
N PRO A 113 -4.24 -3.50 7.00
CA PRO A 113 -2.90 -4.08 6.89
C PRO A 113 -2.36 -4.16 5.45
N LEU A 114 -1.03 -4.12 5.32
CA LEU A 114 -0.23 -3.65 4.17
C LEU A 114 -0.30 -4.43 2.84
N ARG A 115 -1.09 -5.50 2.68
CA ARG A 115 -1.01 -6.33 1.46
C ARG A 115 -2.23 -6.22 0.55
N CYS A 116 -2.86 -5.06 0.49
CA CYS A 116 -3.99 -4.86 -0.41
C CYS A 116 -3.51 -4.80 -1.89
N ARG A 117 -3.74 -5.90 -2.62
CA ARG A 117 -3.76 -6.06 -4.10
C ARG A 117 -2.41 -5.96 -4.86
N ARG A 118 -1.81 -7.12 -5.14
CA ARG A 118 -0.75 -7.29 -6.17
C ARG A 118 -1.35 -7.66 -7.54
N MET A 119 -0.66 -7.34 -8.63
CA MET A 119 -0.95 -7.93 -9.95
C MET A 119 -0.89 -9.45 -9.87
N LEU A 120 -1.75 -10.13 -10.63
CA LEU A 120 -1.88 -11.58 -10.61
C LEU A 120 -0.79 -12.27 -11.46
N THR A 121 0.46 -12.13 -11.03
CA THR A 121 1.65 -12.76 -11.63
C THR A 121 1.85 -14.18 -11.12
N ASP A 122 2.68 -14.98 -11.81
CA ASP A 122 3.05 -16.32 -11.35
C ASP A 122 3.82 -16.28 -10.03
N GLU A 123 4.67 -15.26 -9.83
CA GLU A 123 5.37 -15.02 -8.57
C GLU A 123 4.39 -14.78 -7.41
N PHE A 124 3.35 -13.99 -7.65
CA PHE A 124 2.29 -13.78 -6.66
C PHE A 124 1.54 -15.07 -6.34
N LEU A 125 1.15 -15.83 -7.38
CA LEU A 125 0.47 -17.11 -7.19
C LEU A 125 1.35 -18.15 -6.49
N ASN A 126 2.66 -18.13 -6.74
CA ASN A 126 3.64 -18.94 -6.03
C ASN A 126 3.71 -18.57 -4.55
N THR A 127 3.72 -17.27 -4.22
CA THR A 127 3.65 -16.78 -2.84
C THR A 127 2.37 -17.25 -2.15
N ILE A 128 1.22 -17.08 -2.80
CA ILE A 128 -0.08 -17.52 -2.27
C ILE A 128 -0.11 -19.04 -2.07
N ALA A 129 0.48 -19.82 -2.99
CA ALA A 129 0.54 -21.28 -2.87
C ALA A 129 1.37 -21.73 -1.65
N HIS A 130 2.50 -21.06 -1.38
CA HIS A 130 3.29 -21.33 -0.17
C HIS A 130 2.52 -20.96 1.10
N GLU A 131 1.94 -19.77 1.15
CA GLU A 131 1.18 -19.33 2.33
C GLU A 131 -0.08 -20.19 2.57
N TYR A 132 -0.74 -20.64 1.50
CA TYR A 132 -1.82 -21.62 1.57
C TYR A 132 -1.40 -22.91 2.26
N LEU A 133 -0.25 -23.48 1.87
CA LEU A 133 0.27 -24.73 2.44
C LEU A 133 0.68 -24.55 3.91
N VAL A 134 1.32 -23.43 4.25
CA VAL A 134 1.74 -23.11 5.62
C VAL A 134 0.54 -22.93 6.55
N ARG A 135 -0.50 -22.21 6.10
CA ARG A 135 -1.67 -21.90 6.93
C ARG A 135 -2.64 -23.07 7.07
N GLY A 136 -2.71 -23.96 6.08
CA GLY A 136 -3.59 -25.13 6.13
C GLY A 136 -5.06 -24.76 6.29
N ARG A 137 -5.74 -25.30 7.30
CA ARG A 137 -7.17 -25.02 7.53
C ARG A 137 -7.36 -23.57 8.03
N GLY A 138 -8.32 -22.86 7.44
CA GLY A 138 -8.57 -21.44 7.76
C GLY A 138 -7.69 -20.45 6.99
N TYR A 139 -6.93 -20.93 5.98
CA TYR A 139 -6.13 -20.08 5.11
C TYR A 139 -6.96 -18.96 4.46
N THR A 140 -8.22 -19.21 4.12
CA THR A 140 -9.07 -18.22 3.44
C THR A 140 -9.35 -17.02 4.31
N ALA A 141 -9.67 -17.19 5.58
CA ALA A 141 -9.96 -16.09 6.50
C ALA A 141 -8.70 -15.26 6.79
N SER A 142 -7.59 -15.94 7.08
CA SER A 142 -6.32 -15.28 7.40
C SER A 142 -5.70 -14.56 6.20
N LEU A 143 -5.69 -15.17 5.01
CA LEU A 143 -5.22 -14.50 3.78
C LEU A 143 -6.17 -13.41 3.31
N ALA A 144 -7.48 -13.58 3.47
CA ALA A 144 -8.46 -12.54 3.11
C ALA A 144 -8.23 -11.28 3.95
N GLN A 145 -8.01 -11.46 5.25
CA GLN A 145 -7.70 -10.38 6.16
C GLN A 145 -6.36 -9.71 5.82
N GLU A 146 -5.33 -10.51 5.51
CA GLU A 146 -3.99 -9.99 5.23
C GLU A 146 -3.89 -9.26 3.89
N TYR A 147 -4.56 -9.79 2.86
CA TYR A 147 -4.55 -9.23 1.51
C TYR A 147 -5.74 -8.30 1.21
N CYS A 148 -6.58 -8.02 2.21
CA CYS A 148 -7.75 -7.14 2.09
C CYS A 148 -8.71 -7.55 0.96
N VAL A 149 -8.92 -8.85 0.77
CA VAL A 149 -9.80 -9.37 -0.29
C VAL A 149 -10.89 -10.25 0.31
N SER A 150 -11.91 -10.58 -0.48
CA SER A 150 -12.90 -11.55 -0.05
C SER A 150 -12.26 -12.95 0.11
N PRO A 151 -12.74 -13.80 1.04
CA PRO A 151 -12.34 -15.20 1.11
C PRO A 151 -12.47 -15.93 -0.24
N ARG A 152 -13.48 -15.57 -1.04
CA ARG A 152 -13.69 -16.10 -2.39
C ARG A 152 -12.54 -15.75 -3.35
N THR A 153 -11.95 -14.56 -3.21
CA THR A 153 -10.80 -14.13 -3.99
C THR A 153 -9.56 -14.97 -3.66
N VAL A 154 -9.33 -15.26 -2.38
CA VAL A 154 -8.23 -16.15 -1.95
C VAL A 154 -8.40 -17.54 -2.54
N VAL A 155 -9.60 -18.11 -2.46
CA VAL A 155 -9.91 -19.40 -3.11
C VAL A 155 -9.61 -19.33 -4.60
N SER A 156 -10.04 -18.27 -5.28
CA SER A 156 -9.75 -18.09 -6.70
C SER A 156 -8.26 -18.01 -7.02
N TRP A 157 -7.42 -17.44 -6.15
CA TRP A 157 -5.97 -17.42 -6.35
C TRP A 157 -5.37 -18.81 -6.21
N VAL A 158 -5.79 -19.59 -5.22
CA VAL A 158 -5.34 -20.98 -5.05
C VAL A 158 -5.73 -21.83 -6.27
N GLU A 159 -6.97 -21.71 -6.76
CA GLU A 159 -7.38 -22.43 -7.98
C GLU A 159 -6.61 -21.98 -9.23
N LYS A 160 -6.27 -20.69 -9.34
CA LYS A 160 -5.44 -20.19 -10.45
C LYS A 160 -4.00 -20.69 -10.35
N ALA A 161 -3.43 -20.79 -9.15
CA ALA A 161 -2.11 -21.40 -8.95
C ALA A 161 -2.11 -22.87 -9.41
N ARG A 162 -3.20 -23.61 -9.17
CA ARG A 162 -3.35 -24.97 -9.71
C ARG A 162 -3.47 -25.01 -11.22
N ALA A 163 -4.31 -24.15 -11.78
CA ALA A 163 -4.51 -24.06 -13.22
C ALA A 163 -3.22 -23.68 -13.98
N ARG A 164 -2.32 -22.92 -13.34
CA ARG A 164 -1.00 -22.57 -13.88
C ARG A 164 0.09 -23.60 -13.59
N GLY A 165 -0.24 -24.73 -12.94
CA GLY A 165 0.73 -25.78 -12.64
C GLY A 165 1.74 -25.40 -11.56
N ILE A 166 1.45 -24.40 -10.71
CA ILE A 166 2.31 -23.97 -9.59
C ILE A 166 2.00 -24.79 -8.33
N LEU A 167 0.74 -25.21 -8.18
CA LEU A 167 0.26 -25.99 -7.03
C LEU A 167 -0.46 -27.25 -7.51
N SER A 168 -0.17 -28.40 -6.90
CA SER A 168 -0.86 -29.64 -7.23
C SER A 168 -2.33 -29.64 -6.79
N ALA A 169 -3.11 -30.58 -7.33
CA ALA A 169 -4.42 -30.92 -6.78
C ALA A 169 -4.29 -31.37 -5.30
N PRO A 170 -5.34 -31.16 -4.49
CA PRO A 170 -5.35 -31.65 -3.12
C PRO A 170 -5.35 -33.18 -3.08
N PRO A 171 -4.84 -33.80 -2.00
CA PRO A 171 -4.69 -35.25 -1.90
C PRO A 171 -6.02 -36.03 -1.89
N THR A 172 -7.13 -35.36 -1.57
CA THR A 172 -8.48 -35.93 -1.60
C THR A 172 -9.49 -34.88 -2.03
N ARG A 173 -10.59 -35.31 -2.67
CA ARG A 173 -11.65 -34.40 -3.13
C ARG A 173 -12.29 -33.70 -1.93
N GLY A 174 -12.28 -32.36 -1.92
CA GLY A 174 -12.78 -31.55 -0.81
C GLY A 174 -11.77 -31.34 0.33
N ALA A 175 -10.56 -31.89 0.25
CA ALA A 175 -9.50 -31.67 1.21
C ALA A 175 -8.70 -30.38 0.89
N THR A 176 -8.03 -29.85 1.91
CA THR A 176 -7.01 -28.79 1.78
C THR A 176 -5.61 -29.42 1.72
N GLY A 177 -4.68 -28.82 0.97
CA GLY A 177 -3.32 -29.29 0.77
C GLY A 177 -2.92 -29.38 -0.70
N GLY A 178 -1.83 -30.10 -0.96
CA GLY A 178 -1.16 -30.19 -2.25
C GLY A 178 0.35 -30.07 -2.06
N LYS A 179 1.09 -29.93 -3.16
CA LYS A 179 2.53 -29.68 -3.18
C LYS A 179 2.82 -28.63 -4.25
N ILE A 180 3.85 -27.81 -4.01
CA ILE A 180 4.39 -26.92 -5.05
C ILE A 180 5.00 -27.80 -6.15
N LEU A 181 4.79 -27.40 -7.41
CA LEU A 181 5.25 -28.11 -8.61
C LEU A 181 6.39 -27.37 -9.29
#